data_AF-A0A0A9WWX3-F1
#
_entry.id   AF-A0A0A9WWX3-F1
#
_cell.length_a   1.000
_cell.length_b   1.000
_cell.length_c   1.000
_cell.angle_alpha   90.00
_cell.angle_beta   90.00
_cell.angle_gamma   90.00
#
_symmetry.space_group_name_H-M   'P 1'
#
loop_
_entity.id
_entity.type
_entity.pdbx_description
1 polymer ?
#
loop_
_entity_poly.entity_id
_entity_poly.type
_entity_poly.pdbx_seq_one_letter_code
_entity_poly.pdbx_strand_id
1 'polypeptide(L)'
;MMVALGRDESNAQRENLHKLTPFLSSLCGLLFTNLPKRQIKEYIANIGATVYARTGQIATQQLVLQAGPLPQFQHSMFDHLAKLGLPIKLDKGVIVLLQDTTVCEPGDTLSAEASQLLKLFGVQSAKFSIELTAHWRNGVTKKVGHSTNHSHAAMVKSIKNQTDNEENE
;
A
#
# COMPACT_ATOMS: atom_id res chain seq x y z
N MET A 1 -16.66 16.11 -11.97
CA MET A 1 -17.18 14.73 -12.02
C MET A 1 -18.62 14.61 -11.48
N MET A 2 -18.94 15.16 -10.30
CA MET A 2 -20.31 15.15 -9.73
C MET A 2 -21.40 15.71 -10.66
N VAL A 3 -21.08 16.70 -11.50
CA VAL A 3 -22.06 17.35 -12.40
C VAL A 3 -22.65 16.38 -13.43
N ALA A 4 -21.89 15.37 -13.86
CA ALA A 4 -22.35 14.41 -14.87
C ALA A 4 -23.39 13.41 -14.34
N LEU A 5 -23.47 13.19 -13.02
CA LEU A 5 -24.44 12.29 -12.40
C LEU A 5 -25.73 12.99 -11.96
N GLY A 6 -25.77 14.33 -12.04
CA GLY A 6 -26.83 15.17 -11.50
C GLY A 6 -26.56 15.54 -10.04
N ARG A 7 -26.75 16.84 -9.74
CA ARG A 7 -26.72 17.36 -8.36
C ARG A 7 -28.01 17.05 -7.61
N ASP A 8 -29.12 17.12 -8.34
CA ASP A 8 -30.48 16.94 -7.85
C ASP A 8 -31.26 16.03 -8.81
N GLU A 9 -32.44 15.58 -8.39
CA GLU A 9 -33.30 14.70 -9.18
C GLU A 9 -33.62 15.27 -10.56
N SER A 10 -33.89 16.57 -10.64
CA SER A 10 -34.23 17.29 -11.88
C SER A 10 -33.11 17.31 -12.92
N ASN A 11 -31.85 17.11 -12.49
CA ASN A 11 -30.67 17.17 -13.36
C ASN A 11 -29.98 15.79 -13.46
N ALA A 12 -30.58 14.76 -12.88
CA ALA A 12 -30.06 13.40 -12.95
C ALA A 12 -30.44 12.76 -14.29
N GLN A 13 -29.45 12.22 -15.00
CA GLN A 13 -29.68 11.52 -16.27
C GLN A 13 -30.53 10.25 -16.10
N ARG A 14 -30.56 9.68 -14.89
CA ARG A 14 -31.34 8.49 -14.54
C ARG A 14 -31.89 8.60 -13.13
N GLU A 15 -33.01 7.92 -12.89
CA GLU A 15 -33.67 7.88 -11.60
C GLU A 15 -32.69 7.46 -10.48
N ASN A 16 -32.73 8.19 -9.36
CA ASN A 16 -31.91 7.96 -8.16
C ASN A 16 -30.38 7.99 -8.38
N LEU A 17 -29.87 8.38 -9.56
CA LEU A 17 -28.44 8.41 -9.86
C LEU A 17 -27.69 9.49 -9.07
N HIS A 18 -28.32 10.64 -8.84
CA HIS A 18 -27.80 11.74 -8.01
C HIS A 18 -27.47 11.29 -6.58
N LYS A 19 -28.08 10.19 -6.08
CA LYS A 19 -27.78 9.62 -4.76
C LYS A 19 -26.37 9.03 -4.67
N LEU A 20 -25.66 8.83 -5.79
CA LEU A 20 -24.25 8.44 -5.80
C LEU A 20 -23.29 9.61 -5.56
N THR A 21 -23.70 10.82 -5.91
CA THR A 21 -22.93 12.07 -5.78
C THR A 21 -22.27 12.27 -4.40
N PRO A 22 -22.93 12.04 -3.25
CA PRO A 22 -22.28 12.17 -1.94
C PRO A 22 -21.18 11.14 -1.67
N PHE A 23 -21.20 9.98 -2.36
CA PHE A 23 -20.16 8.95 -2.22
C PHE A 23 -18.93 9.23 -3.08
N LEU A 24 -18.97 10.24 -3.95
CA LEU A 24 -17.84 10.68 -4.78
C LEU A 24 -17.00 11.75 -4.08
N SER A 25 -16.73 11.54 -2.79
CA SER A 25 -15.80 12.36 -2.02
C SER A 25 -14.42 11.70 -2.01
N SER A 26 -13.35 12.51 -2.00
CA SER A 26 -11.94 12.04 -2.01
C SER A 26 -11.50 11.34 -3.32
N LEU A 27 -10.38 10.60 -3.25
CA LEU A 27 -9.81 9.70 -4.26
C LEU A 27 -10.78 8.56 -4.56
N CYS A 28 -11.83 8.85 -5.32
CA CYS A 28 -12.84 7.91 -5.75
C CYS A 28 -12.77 7.67 -7.27
N GLY A 29 -13.08 6.44 -7.69
CA GLY A 29 -13.21 6.05 -9.09
C GLY A 29 -14.63 5.63 -9.42
N LEU A 30 -15.05 5.82 -10.68
CA LEU A 30 -16.29 5.26 -11.20
C LEU A 30 -15.98 4.01 -12.01
N LEU A 31 -16.64 2.90 -11.65
CA LEU A 31 -16.57 1.64 -12.38
C LEU A 31 -17.91 1.37 -13.05
N PHE A 32 -17.92 1.28 -14.38
CA PHE A 32 -19.07 0.86 -15.15
C PHE A 32 -18.89 -0.59 -15.58
N THR A 33 -19.87 -1.43 -15.27
CA THR A 33 -19.82 -2.86 -15.57
C THR A 33 -21.22 -3.43 -15.73
N ASN A 34 -21.35 -4.46 -16.56
CA ASN A 34 -22.55 -5.26 -16.73
C ASN A 34 -22.62 -6.43 -15.72
N LEU A 35 -21.56 -6.67 -14.94
CA LEU A 35 -21.48 -7.77 -13.99
C LEU A 35 -22.37 -7.54 -12.75
N PRO A 36 -22.88 -8.63 -12.13
CA PRO A 36 -23.65 -8.53 -10.90
C PRO A 36 -22.78 -8.11 -9.71
N LYS A 37 -23.39 -7.43 -8.74
CA LYS A 37 -22.75 -6.93 -7.51
C LYS A 37 -21.87 -7.97 -6.81
N ARG A 38 -22.32 -9.22 -6.73
CA ARG A 38 -21.59 -10.31 -6.04
C ARG A 38 -20.23 -10.56 -6.66
N GLN A 39 -20.19 -10.71 -7.99
CA GLN A 39 -18.95 -10.95 -8.73
C GLN A 39 -18.00 -9.75 -8.62
N ILE A 40 -18.53 -8.52 -8.68
CA ILE A 40 -17.70 -7.32 -8.50
C ILE A 40 -17.12 -7.21 -7.09
N LYS A 41 -17.89 -7.58 -6.06
CA LYS A 41 -17.39 -7.57 -4.69
C LYS A 41 -16.24 -8.57 -4.51
N GLU A 42 -16.39 -9.78 -5.06
CA GLU A 42 -15.34 -10.82 -5.04
C GLU A 42 -14.12 -10.38 -5.85
N TYR A 43 -14.32 -9.77 -7.02
CA TYR A 43 -13.25 -9.24 -7.87
C TYR A 43 -12.44 -8.14 -7.16
N ILE A 44 -13.11 -7.14 -6.58
CA ILE A 44 -12.47 -6.04 -5.87
C ILE A 44 -11.75 -6.53 -4.61
N ALA A 45 -12.29 -7.50 -3.88
CA ALA A 45 -11.64 -8.08 -2.71
C ALA A 45 -10.30 -8.76 -3.04
N ASN A 46 -10.17 -9.29 -4.27
CA ASN A 46 -8.95 -9.91 -4.76
C ASN A 46 -7.98 -8.90 -5.41
N ILE A 47 -8.44 -7.67 -5.66
CA ILE A 47 -7.56 -6.59 -6.13
C ILE A 47 -6.84 -5.98 -4.93
N GLY A 48 -5.56 -6.29 -4.85
CA GLY A 48 -4.63 -5.57 -4.00
C GLY A 48 -3.23 -5.70 -4.54
N ALA A 49 -2.43 -4.66 -4.31
CA ALA A 49 -1.02 -4.68 -4.64
C ALA A 49 -0.23 -4.24 -3.40
N THR A 50 0.90 -4.89 -3.16
CA THR A 50 1.89 -4.36 -2.24
C THR A 50 2.52 -3.14 -2.89
N VAL A 51 2.61 -2.06 -2.13
CA VAL A 51 3.13 -0.77 -2.59
C VAL A 51 4.14 -0.24 -1.57
N TYR A 52 5.00 0.65 -2.03
CA TYR A 52 5.87 1.40 -1.14
C TYR A 52 5.03 2.28 -0.22
N ALA A 53 5.26 2.13 1.07
CA ALA A 53 4.59 2.94 2.06
C ALA A 53 4.99 4.42 1.90
N ARG A 54 4.03 5.31 2.12
CA ARG A 54 4.22 6.75 2.01
C ARG A 54 4.43 7.36 3.40
N THR A 55 4.98 8.56 3.43
CA THR A 55 5.12 9.35 4.65
C THR A 55 3.80 9.42 5.42
N GLY A 56 3.87 9.21 6.73
CA GLY A 56 2.71 9.20 7.62
C GLY A 56 1.91 7.89 7.63
N GLN A 57 2.26 6.91 6.80
CA GLN A 57 1.69 5.57 6.90
C GLN A 57 2.40 4.73 7.95
N ILE A 58 1.68 3.76 8.50
CA ILE A 58 2.22 2.79 9.46
C ILE A 58 3.01 1.73 8.70
N ALA A 59 4.24 1.46 9.12
CA ALA A 59 5.05 0.37 8.59
C ALA A 59 4.42 -0.98 8.97
N THR A 60 4.26 -1.87 7.99
CA THR A 60 3.75 -3.24 8.22
C THR A 60 4.87 -4.27 8.32
N GLN A 61 6.07 -3.92 7.86
CA GLN A 61 7.26 -4.75 7.85
C GLN A 61 8.45 -3.96 8.42
N GLN A 62 9.37 -4.70 9.04
CA GLN A 62 10.62 -4.15 9.55
C GLN A 62 11.62 -3.95 8.40
N LEU A 63 12.38 -2.86 8.43
CA LEU A 63 13.57 -2.68 7.60
C LEU A 63 14.78 -2.44 8.49
N VAL A 64 15.66 -3.45 8.57
CA VAL A 64 16.97 -3.36 9.22
C VAL A 64 18.05 -3.49 8.15
N LEU A 65 18.96 -2.53 8.11
CA LEU A 65 20.11 -2.53 7.24
C LEU A 65 21.33 -3.01 8.04
N GLN A 66 22.02 -4.01 7.53
CA GLN A 66 23.25 -4.54 8.14
C GLN A 66 24.46 -3.73 7.70
N ALA A 67 25.41 -3.52 8.61
CA ALA A 67 26.67 -2.85 8.32
C ALA A 67 27.43 -3.59 7.21
N GLY A 68 28.07 -2.83 6.31
CA GLY A 68 28.80 -3.40 5.18
C GLY A 68 28.65 -2.64 3.87
N PRO A 69 29.29 -3.13 2.81
CA PRO A 69 29.22 -2.50 1.49
C PRO A 69 27.81 -2.58 0.91
N LEU A 70 27.37 -1.51 0.27
CA LEU A 70 26.10 -1.39 -0.46
C LEU A 70 26.37 -1.30 -1.98
N PRO A 71 26.77 -2.42 -2.63
CA PRO A 71 27.15 -2.42 -4.04
C PRO A 71 25.99 -2.14 -5.00
N GLN A 72 24.75 -2.23 -4.54
CA GLN A 72 23.56 -1.94 -5.33
C GLN A 72 23.41 -0.45 -5.68
N PHE A 73 24.11 0.44 -4.96
CA PHE A 73 24.06 1.88 -5.19
C PHE A 73 25.32 2.38 -5.87
N GLN A 74 25.14 3.32 -6.81
CA GLN A 74 26.25 4.01 -7.45
C GLN A 74 26.87 5.04 -6.49
N HIS A 75 28.17 5.31 -6.63
CA HIS A 75 28.90 6.29 -5.80
C HIS A 75 28.27 7.70 -5.83
N SER A 76 27.63 8.09 -6.94
CA SER A 76 26.90 9.35 -7.07
C SER A 76 25.68 9.48 -6.16
N MET A 77 25.16 8.36 -5.63
CA MET A 77 24.04 8.34 -4.69
C MET A 77 24.46 8.58 -3.24
N PHE A 78 25.76 8.69 -2.96
CA PHE A 78 26.28 8.89 -1.60
C PHE A 78 25.64 10.09 -0.91
N ASP A 79 25.65 11.26 -1.54
CA ASP A 79 25.07 12.49 -0.95
C ASP A 79 23.57 12.37 -0.71
N HIS A 80 22.86 11.60 -1.54
CA HIS A 80 21.44 11.37 -1.37
C HIS A 80 21.17 10.46 -0.16
N LEU A 81 21.86 9.33 -0.06
CA LEU A 81 21.71 8.38 1.06
C LEU A 81 22.16 9.00 2.40
N ALA A 82 23.19 9.84 2.40
CA ALA A 82 23.63 10.57 3.59
C ALA A 82 22.56 11.56 4.08
N LYS A 83 21.87 12.27 3.17
CA LYS A 83 20.74 13.15 3.51
C LYS A 83 19.52 12.42 4.09
N LEU A 84 19.38 11.13 3.80
CA LEU A 84 18.33 10.27 4.38
C LEU A 84 18.69 9.77 5.79
N GLY A 85 19.84 10.18 6.33
CA GLY A 85 20.27 9.85 7.69
C GLY A 85 20.99 8.51 7.83
N LEU A 86 21.42 7.88 6.73
CA LEU A 86 22.20 6.65 6.83
C LEU A 86 23.66 6.93 7.23
N PRO A 87 24.21 6.22 8.23
CA PRO A 87 25.62 6.34 8.62
C PRO A 87 26.51 5.60 7.60
N ILE A 88 26.89 6.29 6.51
CA ILE A 88 27.68 5.72 5.41
C ILE A 88 29.04 6.39 5.23
N LYS A 89 30.00 5.66 4.66
CA LYS A 89 31.28 6.18 4.13
C LYS A 89 31.46 5.77 2.67
N LEU A 90 32.28 6.53 1.94
CA LEU A 90 32.75 6.14 0.62
C LEU A 90 34.14 5.49 0.75
N ASP A 91 34.24 4.20 0.46
CA ASP A 91 35.49 3.43 0.53
C ASP A 91 35.86 2.92 -0.87
N LYS A 92 36.93 3.46 -1.45
CA LYS A 92 37.39 3.12 -2.81
C LYS A 92 36.29 3.18 -3.88
N GLY A 93 35.37 4.14 -3.76
CA GLY A 93 34.24 4.31 -4.69
C GLY A 93 33.02 3.42 -4.42
N VAL A 94 33.04 2.61 -3.37
CA VAL A 94 31.89 1.82 -2.90
C VAL A 94 31.29 2.48 -1.66
N ILE A 95 29.96 2.58 -1.61
CA ILE A 95 29.25 3.09 -0.44
C ILE A 95 29.21 1.98 0.61
N VAL A 96 29.63 2.27 1.84
CA VAL A 96 29.69 1.31 2.95
C VAL A 96 28.90 1.87 4.12
N LEU A 97 27.91 1.10 4.60
CA LEU A 97 27.20 1.37 5.84
C LEU A 97 28.09 1.05 7.04
N LEU A 98 28.25 2.00 7.95
CA LEU A 98 29.18 1.93 9.07
C LEU A 98 28.69 1.06 10.23
N GLN A 99 27.38 1.03 10.44
CA GLN A 99 26.75 0.31 11.54
C GLN A 99 25.35 -0.16 11.14
N ASP A 100 24.86 -1.20 11.82
CA ASP A 100 23.50 -1.67 11.65
C ASP A 100 22.52 -0.53 11.95
N THR A 101 21.56 -0.32 11.05
CA THR A 101 20.61 0.78 11.14
C THR A 101 19.19 0.26 10.92
N THR A 102 18.35 0.39 11.95
CA THR A 102 16.91 0.12 11.84
C THR A 102 16.21 1.35 11.28
N VAL A 103 15.62 1.20 10.10
CA VAL A 103 14.90 2.29 9.43
C VAL A 103 13.47 2.41 9.94
N CYS A 104 12.80 1.28 10.17
CA CYS A 104 11.45 1.23 10.74
C CYS A 104 11.12 -0.17 11.29
N GLU A 105 10.23 -0.21 12.29
CA GLU A 105 9.62 -1.42 12.81
C GLU A 105 8.11 -1.49 12.51
N PRO A 106 7.50 -2.69 12.52
CA PRO A 106 6.06 -2.82 12.32
C PRO A 106 5.30 -2.04 13.40
N GLY A 107 4.45 -1.11 12.99
CA GLY A 107 3.71 -0.22 13.88
C GLY A 107 4.23 1.21 13.93
N ASP A 108 5.44 1.48 13.42
CA ASP A 108 5.99 2.83 13.38
C ASP A 108 5.32 3.70 12.32
N THR A 109 5.19 5.01 12.61
CA THR A 109 4.78 5.99 11.61
C THR A 109 5.98 6.40 10.77
N LEU A 110 5.91 6.17 9.45
CA LEU A 110 7.03 6.40 8.56
C LEU A 110 7.29 7.89 8.32
N SER A 111 8.55 8.31 8.51
CA SER A 111 9.04 9.61 8.07
C SER A 111 9.22 9.65 6.54
N ALA A 112 9.50 10.83 6.00
CA ALA A 112 9.75 10.99 4.56
C ALA A 112 11.04 10.26 4.14
N GLU A 113 12.06 10.34 4.98
CA GLU A 113 13.36 9.69 4.80
C GLU A 113 13.20 8.16 4.85
N ALA A 114 12.49 7.64 5.87
CA ALA A 114 12.23 6.20 5.99
C ALA A 114 11.43 5.64 4.80
N SER A 115 10.44 6.38 4.32
CA SER A 115 9.64 5.99 3.13
C SER A 115 10.49 5.96 1.86
N GLN A 116 11.42 6.91 1.70
CA GLN A 116 12.35 6.93 0.57
C GLN A 116 13.36 5.79 0.65
N LEU A 117 13.88 5.50 1.84
CA LEU A 117 14.76 4.35 2.09
C LEU A 117 14.05 3.04 1.75
N LEU A 118 12.83 2.81 2.25
CA LEU A 118 12.03 1.64 1.88
C LEU A 118 11.91 1.45 0.36
N LYS A 119 11.70 2.54 -0.37
CA LYS A 119 11.61 2.52 -1.84
C LYS A 119 12.97 2.19 -2.49
N LEU A 120 14.06 2.76 -2.02
CA LEU A 120 15.42 2.50 -2.54
C LEU A 120 15.86 1.06 -2.29
N PHE A 121 15.47 0.47 -1.16
CA PHE A 121 15.76 -0.91 -0.79
C PHE A 121 14.70 -1.92 -1.30
N GLY A 122 13.68 -1.47 -2.05
CA GLY A 122 12.70 -2.35 -2.67
C GLY A 122 11.68 -2.98 -1.71
N VAL A 123 11.56 -2.46 -0.48
CA VAL A 123 10.66 -3.02 0.55
C VAL A 123 9.28 -2.37 0.46
N GLN A 124 8.28 -3.18 0.12
CA GLN A 124 6.89 -2.76 -0.02
C GLN A 124 6.13 -2.98 1.31
N SER A 125 6.06 -1.94 2.13
CA SER A 125 5.50 -1.99 3.49
C SER A 125 4.04 -1.48 3.58
N ALA A 126 3.31 -1.36 2.46
CA ALA A 126 1.90 -0.97 2.44
C ALA A 126 1.07 -1.82 1.47
N LYS A 127 -0.23 -1.97 1.74
CA LYS A 127 -1.18 -2.66 0.87
C LYS A 127 -2.13 -1.65 0.24
N PHE A 128 -2.08 -1.54 -1.08
CA PHE A 128 -3.11 -0.88 -1.86
C PHE A 128 -4.33 -1.80 -1.97
N SER A 129 -5.50 -1.26 -1.70
CA SER A 129 -6.78 -1.94 -1.91
C SER A 129 -7.82 -0.94 -2.40
N ILE A 130 -8.82 -1.45 -3.11
CA ILE A 130 -9.96 -0.66 -3.58
C ILE A 130 -11.17 -1.11 -2.77
N GLU A 131 -11.97 -0.16 -2.31
CA GLU A 131 -13.22 -0.45 -1.62
C GLU A 131 -14.42 -0.02 -2.45
N LEU A 132 -15.45 -0.87 -2.47
CA LEU A 132 -16.72 -0.53 -3.11
C LEU A 132 -17.60 0.23 -2.12
N THR A 133 -17.80 1.53 -2.34
CA THR A 133 -18.57 2.39 -1.43
C THR A 133 -20.08 2.37 -1.70
N ALA A 134 -20.47 2.42 -2.97
CA ALA A 134 -21.88 2.44 -3.38
C ALA A 134 -22.03 1.87 -4.79
N HIS A 135 -23.23 1.41 -5.13
CA HIS A 135 -23.56 1.01 -6.49
C HIS A 135 -24.98 1.48 -6.86
N TRP A 136 -25.17 1.75 -8.14
CA TRP A 136 -26.47 2.03 -8.74
C TRP A 136 -26.76 0.98 -9.80
N ARG A 137 -27.96 0.40 -9.77
CA ARG A 137 -28.44 -0.52 -10.82
C ARG A 137 -29.95 -0.37 -10.98
N ASN A 138 -30.40 -0.16 -12.22
CA ASN A 138 -31.82 -0.12 -12.60
C ASN A 138 -32.66 0.80 -11.68
N GLY A 139 -32.21 2.04 -11.46
CA GLY A 139 -32.93 3.02 -10.64
C GLY A 139 -32.76 2.82 -9.13
N VAL A 140 -32.02 1.80 -8.67
CA VAL A 140 -31.81 1.55 -7.24
C VAL A 140 -30.36 1.84 -6.86
N THR A 141 -30.18 2.83 -5.98
CA THR A 141 -28.89 3.14 -5.34
C THR A 141 -28.79 2.41 -4.01
N LYS A 142 -27.69 1.69 -3.78
CA LYS A 142 -27.41 1.01 -2.51
C LYS A 142 -25.99 1.32 -2.05
N LYS A 143 -25.87 1.81 -0.82
CA LYS A 143 -24.60 1.88 -0.10
C LYS A 143 -24.08 0.46 0.16
N VAL A 144 -22.80 0.25 -0.07
CA VAL A 144 -22.09 -0.96 0.32
C VAL A 144 -21.35 -0.59 1.59
N GLY A 145 -21.63 -1.30 2.69
CA GLY A 145 -21.02 -1.00 3.98
C GLY A 145 -19.49 -1.00 3.88
N HIS A 146 -18.84 -0.05 4.57
CA HIS A 146 -17.41 -0.15 4.83
C HIS A 146 -17.18 -1.43 5.62
N SER A 147 -16.35 -2.32 5.08
CA SER A 147 -15.73 -3.34 5.92
C SER A 147 -14.67 -2.60 6.72
N THR A 148 -15.04 -1.97 7.83
CA THR A 148 -14.07 -1.49 8.82
C THR A 148 -13.34 -2.70 9.40
N ASN A 149 -12.32 -3.17 8.70
CA ASN A 149 -11.24 -3.97 9.25
C ASN A 149 -10.01 -3.07 9.37
N HIS A 150 -10.17 -1.92 10.03
CA HIS A 150 -9.05 -1.17 10.58
C HIS A 150 -9.04 -1.37 12.11
N SER A 151 -8.84 -2.62 12.51
CA SER A 151 -8.30 -2.97 13.81
C SER A 151 -7.49 -4.27 13.65
N HIS A 152 -6.22 -4.15 14.00
CA HIS A 152 -5.17 -5.17 14.16
C HIS A 152 -5.64 -6.63 14.30
N ALA A 153 -5.05 -7.56 13.53
CA ALA A 153 -4.46 -8.80 14.06
C ALA A 153 -3.96 -9.74 12.94
N ALA A 154 -2.67 -10.09 13.05
CA ALA A 154 -2.08 -11.40 12.74
C ALA A 154 -2.48 -12.13 11.44
N MET A 155 -1.58 -12.07 10.46
CA MET A 155 -1.34 -13.23 9.59
C MET A 155 0.15 -13.56 9.59
N VAL A 156 0.66 -13.94 10.77
CA VAL A 156 1.87 -14.75 10.85
C VAL A 156 1.47 -16.15 10.37
N LYS A 157 1.54 -16.36 9.05
CA LYS A 157 1.69 -17.72 8.54
C LYS A 157 3.13 -18.12 8.86
N SER A 158 3.31 -18.89 9.93
CA SER A 158 4.53 -19.65 10.16
C SER A 158 4.81 -20.48 8.91
N ILE A 159 5.76 -20.02 8.11
CA ILE A 159 6.46 -20.88 7.17
C ILE A 159 7.40 -21.71 8.04
N LYS A 160 6.95 -22.92 8.40
CA LYS A 160 7.88 -23.97 8.83
C LYS A 160 8.71 -24.29 7.58
N ASN A 161 9.96 -23.84 7.57
CA ASN A 161 10.96 -24.40 6.67
C ASN A 161 11.08 -25.89 7.00
N GLN A 162 10.51 -26.73 6.14
CA GLN A 162 11.07 -28.05 5.90
C GLN A 162 12.23 -27.83 4.94
N THR A 163 13.43 -27.90 5.49
CA THR A 163 14.61 -28.31 4.73
C THR A 163 15.21 -29.48 5.48
N ASP A 164 15.50 -30.49 4.68
CA ASP A 164 15.92 -31.83 5.01
C ASP A 164 17.14 -31.88 5.94
N ASN A 165 17.20 -32.91 6.78
CA ASN A 165 18.47 -33.58 6.98
C ASN A 165 18.27 -35.07 7.30
N GLU A 166 19.10 -35.83 6.62
CA GLU A 166 19.23 -37.28 6.57
C GLU A 166 19.70 -37.90 7.90
N GLU A 167 19.65 -39.25 7.89
CA GLU A 167 20.51 -40.21 8.60
C GLU A 167 20.00 -40.95 9.86
N ASN A 168 20.17 -42.28 9.74
CA ASN A 168 20.19 -43.38 10.73
C ASN A 168 18.85 -43.74 11.39
N GLU A 169 18.36 -44.98 11.33
CA GLU A 169 19.02 -46.31 11.24
C GLU A 169 18.01 -47.34 10.70
#